data_AF-A0A1I7VIS3-F1
#
_entry.id   AF-A0A1I7VIS3-F1
#
_cell.length_a   1.000
_cell.length_b   1.000
_cell.length_c   1.000
_cell.angle_alpha   90.00
_cell.angle_beta   90.00
_cell.angle_gamma   90.00
#
_symmetry.space_group_name_H-M   'P 1'
#
loop_
_entity.id
_entity.type
_entity.pdbx_description
1 polymer ?
#
loop_
_entity_poly.entity_id
_entity_poly.type
_entity_poly.pdbx_seq_one_letter_code
_entity_poly.pdbx_strand_id
1 'polypeptide(L)'
;MYNVIFLVLILFFSLATEGSNLINSLYLPEEHIQYWVNRDNTVRNLCFKNERCRLKFAINNKHCWGYEPNCDPENSYSVRKAKCTKPSSWSRSSTESQLEIFQKQGDFLKLAQVFNTIEPICISNHTEGSFLECSNHLRFCRARNIFFDFKNLNSKTSKRYRNDVIQKGQVGGNCNAVFNEKLLHSRADEKSYLQSWAHELEYFASYPDFRISKLRCDVIFDKPTVLIKLDASVNMYHHFCDFLNLYASQHINGSIDMNIDILWWDTWSNGFVDLTFGATWRAFTVNTPYELIDLDGKMVCFRNAMFSMLARQRFGLYYNMPLVSSIFTAFLQKFASKNTEK
;
A
#
# COMPACT_ATOMS: atom_id res chain seq x y z
N MET A 1 0.23 51.33 23.80
CA MET A 1 1.24 50.60 22.98
C MET A 1 1.35 49.12 23.34
N TYR A 2 1.24 48.71 24.61
CA TYR A 2 1.26 47.28 25.00
C TYR A 2 0.11 46.42 24.44
N ASN A 3 -1.13 46.94 24.40
CA ASN A 3 -2.29 46.17 23.89
C ASN A 3 -2.23 45.86 22.38
N VAL A 4 -1.54 46.70 21.59
CA VAL A 4 -1.38 46.47 20.14
C VAL A 4 -0.31 45.41 19.88
N ILE A 5 0.77 45.38 20.68
CA ILE A 5 1.82 44.37 20.59
C ILE A 5 1.27 42.98 20.95
N PHE A 6 0.38 42.88 21.94
CA PHE A 6 -0.23 41.62 22.36
C PHE A 6 -1.20 41.05 21.29
N LEU A 7 -1.99 41.91 20.64
CA LEU A 7 -2.89 41.53 19.53
C LEU A 7 -2.12 41.06 18.29
N VAL A 8 -1.00 41.70 17.98
CA VAL A 8 -0.10 41.29 16.88
C VAL A 8 0.52 39.93 17.18
N LEU A 9 0.99 39.70 18.41
CA LEU A 9 1.54 38.40 18.81
C LEU A 9 0.50 37.27 18.71
N ILE A 10 -0.74 37.48 19.13
CA ILE A 10 -1.82 36.47 19.04
C ILE A 10 -2.13 36.13 17.57
N LEU A 11 -2.18 37.12 16.68
CA LEU A 11 -2.40 36.91 15.23
C LEU A 11 -1.26 36.13 14.57
N PHE A 12 -0.01 36.38 14.96
CA PHE A 12 1.15 35.62 14.49
C PHE A 12 1.14 34.17 14.99
N PHE A 13 0.70 33.92 16.22
CA PHE A 13 0.55 32.55 16.73
C PHE A 13 -0.56 31.78 16.00
N SER A 14 -1.72 32.38 15.72
CA SER A 14 -2.80 31.69 14.99
C SER A 14 -2.43 31.31 13.56
N LEU A 15 -1.72 32.18 12.83
CA LEU A 15 -1.23 31.88 11.47
C LEU A 15 -0.15 30.79 11.45
N ALA A 16 0.74 30.78 12.45
CA ALA A 16 1.76 29.72 12.59
C ALA A 16 1.13 28.34 12.91
N THR A 17 0.01 28.32 13.66
CA THR A 17 -0.70 27.08 13.99
C THR A 17 -1.42 26.46 12.79
N GLU A 18 -2.11 27.24 11.96
CA GLU A 18 -2.79 26.73 10.75
C GLU A 18 -1.80 26.15 9.73
N GLY A 19 -0.63 26.79 9.56
CA GLY A 19 0.43 26.32 8.69
C GLY A 19 1.01 24.96 9.10
N SER A 20 1.07 24.69 10.41
CA SER A 20 1.54 23.40 10.96
C SER A 20 0.52 22.27 10.78
N ASN A 21 -0.77 22.60 10.85
CA ASN A 21 -1.85 21.61 10.82
C ASN A 21 -2.00 20.91 9.46
N LEU A 22 -1.68 21.58 8.33
CA LEU A 22 -1.80 20.97 7.00
C LEU A 22 -0.63 20.04 6.63
N ILE A 23 0.59 20.32 7.09
CA ILE A 23 1.72 19.40 6.92
C ILE A 23 1.46 18.12 7.72
N ASN A 24 0.98 18.29 8.96
CA ASN A 24 0.60 17.18 9.82
C ASN A 24 -0.57 16.36 9.23
N SER A 25 -1.46 16.99 8.44
CA SER A 25 -2.56 16.28 7.77
C SER A 25 -2.13 15.41 6.59
N LEU A 26 -0.87 15.50 6.12
CA LEU A 26 -0.35 14.56 5.12
C LEU A 26 -0.02 13.19 5.72
N TYR A 27 0.15 13.11 7.04
CA TYR A 27 0.53 11.87 7.76
C TYR A 27 1.75 11.16 7.17
N LEU A 28 2.66 11.93 6.56
CA LEU A 28 3.91 11.46 5.99
C LEU A 28 5.08 11.81 6.91
N PRO A 29 6.12 10.95 6.96
CA PRO A 29 7.41 11.36 7.51
C PRO A 29 7.90 12.61 6.79
N GLU A 30 8.45 13.56 7.54
CA GLU A 30 8.83 14.87 7.00
C GLU A 30 9.75 14.75 5.77
N GLU A 31 10.73 13.86 5.86
CA GLU A 31 11.69 13.57 4.79
C GLU A 31 11.09 12.94 3.53
N HIS A 32 9.86 12.43 3.59
CA HIS A 32 9.15 11.86 2.44
C HIS A 32 8.30 12.91 1.72
N ILE A 33 7.98 14.04 2.37
CA ILE A 33 7.04 15.04 1.84
C ILE A 33 7.53 15.60 0.51
N GLN A 34 8.80 15.98 0.38
CA GLN A 34 9.33 16.55 -0.86
C GLN A 34 9.14 15.63 -2.07
N TYR A 35 9.31 14.32 -1.87
CA TYR A 35 9.18 13.32 -2.92
C TYR A 35 7.71 13.09 -3.30
N TRP A 36 6.80 13.14 -2.32
CA TRP A 36 5.35 13.10 -2.59
C TRP A 36 4.85 14.37 -3.28
N VAL A 37 5.37 15.55 -2.93
CA VAL A 37 5.08 16.83 -3.62
C VAL A 37 5.52 16.78 -5.10
N ASN A 38 6.62 16.12 -5.40
CA ASN A 38 7.09 15.97 -6.78
C ASN A 38 6.31 14.90 -7.56
N ARG A 39 5.75 13.91 -6.87
CA ARG A 39 5.03 12.81 -7.48
C ARG A 39 3.54 13.11 -7.70
N ASP A 40 2.86 13.66 -6.71
CA ASP A 40 1.41 13.72 -6.65
C ASP A 40 0.93 15.18 -6.72
N ASN A 41 0.12 15.49 -7.73
CA ASN A 41 -0.38 16.85 -7.94
C ASN A 41 -1.33 17.33 -6.83
N THR A 42 -2.08 16.43 -6.19
CA THR A 42 -2.93 16.77 -5.06
C THR A 42 -2.08 17.17 -3.86
N VAL A 43 -1.06 16.38 -3.54
CA VAL A 43 -0.10 16.71 -2.47
C VAL A 43 0.66 18.00 -2.79
N ARG A 44 1.09 18.17 -4.05
CA ARG A 44 1.72 19.41 -4.52
C ARG A 44 0.84 20.62 -4.32
N ASN A 45 -0.44 20.54 -4.71
CA ASN A 45 -1.39 21.63 -4.59
C ASN A 45 -1.69 21.96 -3.12
N LEU A 46 -1.78 20.95 -2.25
CA LEU A 46 -1.90 21.15 -0.81
C LEU A 46 -0.68 21.87 -0.25
N CYS A 47 0.53 21.43 -0.61
CA CYS A 47 1.77 22.06 -0.16
C CYS A 47 1.91 23.50 -0.68
N PHE A 48 1.54 23.76 -1.94
CA PHE A 48 1.62 25.10 -2.56
C PHE A 48 0.75 26.14 -1.85
N LYS A 49 -0.44 25.71 -1.38
CA LYS A 49 -1.38 26.56 -0.61
C LYS A 49 -0.88 26.85 0.81
N ASN A 50 0.11 26.11 1.31
CA ASN A 50 0.65 26.26 2.64
C ASN A 50 2.03 26.91 2.60
N GLU A 51 2.13 28.13 3.14
CA GLU A 51 3.38 28.91 3.11
C GLU A 51 4.56 28.15 3.74
N ARG A 52 4.34 27.50 4.89
CA ARG A 52 5.38 26.73 5.59
C ARG A 52 5.88 25.55 4.75
N CYS A 53 4.98 24.81 4.10
CA CYS A 53 5.32 23.68 3.25
C CYS A 53 6.08 24.16 2.01
N ARG A 54 5.57 25.21 1.35
CA ARG A 54 6.20 25.82 0.18
C ARG A 54 7.62 26.32 0.45
N LEU A 55 7.83 27.02 1.58
CA LEU A 55 9.14 27.52 1.98
C LEU A 55 10.10 26.39 2.35
N LYS A 56 9.60 25.32 2.98
CA LYS A 56 10.42 24.21 3.48
C LYS A 56 10.85 23.22 2.40
N PHE A 57 9.95 22.83 1.49
CA PHE A 57 10.16 21.70 0.59
C PHE A 57 10.49 22.05 -0.86
N ALA A 58 10.79 23.32 -1.16
CA ALA A 58 11.24 23.82 -2.47
C ALA A 58 10.53 23.13 -3.67
N ILE A 59 9.37 23.67 -4.05
CA ILE A 59 8.56 23.14 -5.15
C ILE A 59 9.36 23.22 -6.47
N ASN A 60 9.34 22.15 -7.26
CA ASN A 60 10.08 21.98 -8.54
C ASN A 60 11.58 21.61 -8.43
N ASN A 61 12.01 21.02 -7.32
CA ASN A 61 13.30 20.33 -7.32
C ASN A 61 13.22 19.01 -8.12
N LYS A 62 14.37 18.38 -8.42
CA LYS A 62 14.43 17.15 -9.23
C LYS A 62 14.24 15.85 -8.43
N HIS A 63 14.01 15.92 -7.11
CA HIS A 63 13.95 14.73 -6.25
C HIS A 63 12.81 13.79 -6.63
N CYS A 64 13.08 12.49 -6.62
CA CYS A 64 12.14 11.47 -7.04
C CYS A 64 12.36 10.17 -6.26
N TRP A 65 11.39 9.26 -6.30
CA TRP A 65 11.48 8.00 -5.57
C TRP A 65 12.41 6.99 -6.26
N GLY A 66 12.64 7.12 -7.56
CA GLY A 66 13.51 6.24 -8.35
C GLY A 66 12.74 5.38 -9.33
N TYR A 67 11.45 5.11 -9.08
CA TYR A 67 10.62 4.29 -9.97
C TYR A 67 9.92 5.13 -11.06
N GLU A 68 9.93 6.46 -10.97
CA GLU A 68 9.32 7.33 -11.96
C GLU A 68 10.12 7.30 -13.28
N PRO A 69 9.46 7.30 -14.46
CA PRO A 69 10.14 7.20 -15.75
C PRO A 69 11.22 8.27 -16.02
N ASN A 70 11.04 9.47 -15.46
CA ASN A 70 11.93 10.62 -15.66
C ASN A 70 12.78 10.93 -14.41
N CYS A 71 13.06 9.92 -13.58
CA CYS A 71 13.89 10.08 -12.38
C CYS A 71 15.36 9.78 -12.70
N ASP A 72 16.19 10.82 -12.74
CA ASP A 72 17.63 10.63 -12.82
C ASP A 72 18.13 9.92 -11.54
N PRO A 73 18.99 8.89 -11.64
CA PRO A 73 19.46 8.13 -10.48
C PRO A 73 20.01 9.01 -9.35
N GLU A 74 20.77 10.05 -9.68
CA GLU A 74 21.35 11.03 -8.75
C GLU A 74 20.32 11.80 -7.89
N ASN A 75 19.08 11.86 -8.36
CA ASN A 75 17.98 12.57 -7.70
C ASN A 75 17.05 11.62 -6.92
N SER A 76 17.28 10.31 -7.01
CA SER A 76 16.49 9.30 -6.31
C SER A 76 16.68 9.34 -4.79
N TYR A 77 15.63 8.96 -4.06
CA TYR A 77 15.56 9.04 -2.59
C TYR A 77 16.79 8.47 -1.88
N SER A 78 17.23 7.26 -2.25
CA SER A 78 18.30 6.60 -1.50
C SER A 78 19.72 6.96 -1.94
N VAL A 79 19.96 7.58 -3.09
CA VAL A 79 21.35 7.81 -3.56
C VAL A 79 22.16 8.67 -2.59
N ARG A 80 21.52 9.65 -1.95
CA ARG A 80 22.20 10.52 -0.98
C ARG A 80 22.28 9.92 0.43
N LYS A 81 21.46 8.93 0.73
CA LYS A 81 21.30 8.35 2.07
C LYS A 81 22.02 7.01 2.23
N ALA A 82 21.92 6.15 1.23
CA ALA A 82 22.50 4.82 1.23
C ALA A 82 24.02 4.88 1.10
N LYS A 83 24.72 4.60 2.19
CA LYS A 83 26.17 4.40 2.17
C LYS A 83 26.46 2.90 2.05
N CYS A 84 26.90 2.47 0.87
CA CYS A 84 27.42 1.11 0.69
C CYS A 84 28.83 1.04 1.29
N THR A 85 29.00 0.30 2.38
CA THR A 85 30.33 -0.01 2.93
C THR A 85 31.06 -1.01 2.03
N LYS A 86 32.41 -1.03 2.11
CA LYS A 86 33.32 -1.76 1.21
C LYS A 86 32.83 -3.17 0.79
N PRO A 87 33.15 -3.61 -0.45
CA PRO A 87 32.81 -4.95 -0.92
C PRO A 87 33.17 -6.01 0.10
N SER A 88 32.23 -6.91 0.41
CA SER A 88 32.56 -8.14 1.13
C SER A 88 33.61 -8.92 0.33
N SER A 89 34.48 -9.68 0.98
CA SER A 89 35.50 -10.50 0.29
C SER A 89 34.89 -11.51 -0.71
N TRP A 90 33.58 -11.72 -0.65
CA TRP A 90 32.77 -12.60 -1.50
C TRP A 90 32.11 -11.88 -2.69
N SER A 91 32.10 -10.53 -2.70
CA SER A 91 31.55 -9.76 -3.81
C SER A 91 32.68 -9.09 -4.60
N ARG A 92 32.89 -9.53 -5.85
CA ARG A 92 33.83 -8.91 -6.80
C ARG A 92 33.29 -7.59 -7.39
N SER A 93 32.18 -7.06 -6.87
CA SER A 93 31.46 -5.94 -7.46
C SER A 93 31.88 -4.59 -6.83
N SER A 94 32.06 -3.56 -7.66
CA SER A 94 32.41 -2.20 -7.23
C SER A 94 31.34 -1.61 -6.29
N THR A 95 31.67 -0.59 -5.49
CA THR A 95 30.69 0.09 -4.62
C THR A 95 29.51 0.68 -5.41
N GLU A 96 29.77 1.19 -6.61
CA GLU A 96 28.73 1.71 -7.54
C GLU A 96 27.76 0.59 -7.97
N SER A 97 28.28 -0.58 -8.33
CA SER A 97 27.44 -1.75 -8.64
C SER A 97 26.62 -2.23 -7.44
N GLN A 98 27.09 -2.04 -6.21
CA GLN A 98 26.35 -2.42 -5.01
C GLN A 98 25.18 -1.47 -4.74
N LEU A 99 25.35 -0.17 -5.00
CA LEU A 99 24.26 0.80 -4.90
C LEU A 99 23.18 0.52 -5.94
N GLU A 100 23.55 0.20 -7.18
CA GLU A 100 22.58 -0.20 -8.20
C GLU A 100 21.81 -1.47 -7.82
N ILE A 101 22.51 -2.47 -7.28
CA ILE A 101 21.89 -3.71 -6.78
C ILE A 101 20.91 -3.38 -5.66
N PHE A 102 21.30 -2.55 -4.69
CA PHE A 102 20.41 -2.09 -3.62
C PHE A 102 19.17 -1.43 -4.19
N GLN A 103 19.33 -0.50 -5.13
CA GLN A 103 18.22 0.23 -5.72
C GLN A 103 17.22 -0.72 -6.39
N LYS A 104 17.73 -1.69 -7.14
CA LYS A 104 16.92 -2.68 -7.87
C LYS A 104 16.24 -3.72 -6.96
N GLN A 105 16.75 -3.95 -5.75
CA GLN A 105 16.31 -5.07 -4.90
C GLN A 105 15.63 -4.66 -3.59
N GLY A 106 16.11 -3.60 -2.93
CA GLY A 106 15.65 -3.17 -1.61
C GLY A 106 15.20 -1.72 -1.52
N ASP A 107 15.37 -0.94 -2.59
CA ASP A 107 14.92 0.44 -2.63
C ASP A 107 13.56 0.64 -3.33
N PHE A 108 13.04 1.86 -3.33
CA PHE A 108 11.80 2.23 -4.02
C PHE A 108 11.85 1.93 -5.52
N LEU A 109 13.01 1.99 -6.18
CA LEU A 109 13.15 1.58 -7.59
C LEU A 109 12.65 0.15 -7.85
N LYS A 110 12.75 -0.77 -6.86
CA LYS A 110 12.17 -2.11 -6.94
C LYS A 110 10.68 -2.10 -7.32
N LEU A 111 9.93 -1.09 -6.88
CA LEU A 111 8.49 -0.97 -7.15
C LEU A 111 8.18 -0.78 -8.64
N ALA A 112 9.13 -0.28 -9.45
CA ALA A 112 8.97 -0.15 -10.90
C ALA A 112 8.61 -1.50 -11.54
N GLN A 113 9.12 -2.62 -11.02
CA GLN A 113 8.78 -3.96 -11.51
C GLN A 113 7.31 -4.31 -11.30
N VAL A 114 6.69 -3.77 -10.24
CA VAL A 114 5.25 -3.95 -10.00
C VAL A 114 4.47 -3.02 -10.93
N PHE A 115 4.79 -1.72 -10.94
CA PHE A 115 4.13 -0.71 -11.78
C PHE A 115 4.03 -1.14 -13.25
N ASN A 116 5.16 -1.58 -13.83
CA ASN A 116 5.27 -1.87 -15.25
C ASN A 116 4.56 -3.16 -15.67
N THR A 117 3.99 -3.91 -14.73
CA THR A 117 3.28 -5.17 -15.00
C THR A 117 1.79 -5.12 -14.66
N ILE A 118 1.29 -3.97 -14.18
CA ILE A 118 -0.13 -3.79 -13.92
C ILE A 118 -0.86 -3.70 -15.25
N GLU A 119 -1.82 -4.60 -15.44
CA GLU A 119 -2.65 -4.63 -16.65
C GLU A 119 -4.10 -4.95 -16.28
N PRO A 120 -5.08 -4.32 -16.95
CA PRO A 120 -6.49 -4.57 -16.70
C PRO A 120 -6.92 -5.99 -17.08
N ILE A 121 -7.65 -6.63 -16.18
CA ILE A 121 -8.30 -7.94 -16.36
C ILE A 121 -9.80 -7.76 -16.60
N CYS A 122 -10.43 -6.82 -15.91
CA CYS A 122 -11.85 -6.51 -16.00
C CYS A 122 -12.04 -5.01 -16.25
N ILE A 123 -12.79 -4.65 -17.28
CA ILE A 123 -13.15 -3.28 -17.59
C ILE A 123 -14.65 -3.21 -17.85
N SER A 124 -15.28 -2.16 -17.31
CA SER A 124 -16.60 -1.73 -17.68
C SER A 124 -16.60 -0.31 -18.24
N ASN A 125 -17.45 -0.07 -19.23
CA ASN A 125 -17.70 1.26 -19.79
C ASN A 125 -18.66 2.11 -18.91
N HIS A 126 -19.16 1.56 -17.80
CA HIS A 126 -20.05 2.27 -16.88
C HIS A 126 -19.36 2.58 -15.54
N THR A 127 -19.72 3.73 -14.96
CA THR A 127 -19.25 4.15 -13.63
C THR A 127 -19.72 3.21 -12.51
N GLU A 128 -20.88 2.57 -12.66
CA GLU A 128 -21.37 1.54 -11.74
C GLU A 128 -20.89 0.12 -12.09
N GLY A 129 -20.25 -0.05 -13.24
CA GLY A 129 -19.65 -1.31 -13.63
C GLY A 129 -18.30 -1.56 -12.95
N SER A 130 -17.79 -2.77 -13.11
CA SER A 130 -16.62 -3.23 -12.38
C SER A 130 -15.31 -2.97 -13.10
N PHE A 131 -14.25 -2.92 -12.32
CA PHE A 131 -12.88 -2.83 -12.81
C PHE A 131 -12.00 -3.73 -11.95
N LEU A 132 -11.02 -4.38 -12.58
CA LEU A 132 -9.94 -5.11 -11.92
C LEU A 132 -8.69 -5.00 -12.79
N GLU A 133 -7.60 -4.57 -12.20
CA GLU A 133 -6.26 -4.68 -12.78
C GLU A 133 -5.30 -5.22 -11.74
N CYS A 134 -4.30 -5.95 -12.20
CA CYS A 134 -3.35 -6.61 -11.32
C CYS A 134 -1.95 -6.58 -11.92
N SER A 135 -0.95 -6.53 -11.04
CA SER A 135 0.44 -6.83 -11.41
C SER A 135 0.59 -8.32 -11.73
N ASN A 136 1.77 -8.69 -12.24
CA ASN A 136 2.14 -10.11 -12.37
C ASN A 136 1.96 -10.88 -11.05
N HIS A 137 1.68 -12.18 -11.19
CA HIS A 137 1.47 -13.12 -10.09
C HIS A 137 0.33 -12.75 -9.12
N LEU A 138 -0.56 -11.81 -9.50
CA LEU A 138 -1.61 -11.27 -8.63
C LEU A 138 -1.07 -10.75 -7.28
N ARG A 139 0.13 -10.17 -7.31
CA ARG A 139 0.85 -9.67 -6.11
C ARG A 139 0.29 -8.34 -5.58
N PHE A 140 -0.29 -7.54 -6.47
CA PHE A 140 -1.00 -6.31 -6.17
C PHE A 140 -2.16 -6.17 -7.16
N CYS A 141 -3.33 -5.74 -6.69
CA CYS A 141 -4.48 -5.47 -7.54
C CYS A 141 -5.26 -4.24 -7.08
N ARG A 142 -5.93 -3.58 -8.02
CA ARG A 142 -6.91 -2.52 -7.76
C ARG A 142 -8.22 -2.91 -8.41
N ALA A 143 -9.31 -2.72 -7.67
CA ALA A 143 -10.64 -3.07 -8.13
C ALA A 143 -11.68 -2.01 -7.77
N ARG A 144 -12.73 -1.95 -8.57
CA ARG A 144 -13.88 -1.08 -8.36
C ARG A 144 -15.16 -1.86 -8.58
N ASN A 145 -16.14 -1.62 -7.72
CA ASN A 145 -17.45 -2.25 -7.75
C ASN A 145 -17.38 -3.79 -7.87
N ILE A 146 -16.75 -4.48 -6.91
CA ILE A 146 -16.64 -5.95 -6.92
C ILE A 146 -17.33 -6.55 -5.70
N PHE A 147 -17.56 -7.87 -5.71
CA PHE A 147 -18.08 -8.60 -4.55
C PHE A 147 -17.24 -9.81 -4.18
N PHE A 148 -17.35 -10.21 -2.92
CA PHE A 148 -16.92 -11.49 -2.36
C PHE A 148 -18.09 -12.11 -1.58
N ASP A 149 -18.31 -13.41 -1.74
CA ASP A 149 -19.25 -14.22 -0.96
C ASP A 149 -18.46 -15.10 0.02
N PHE A 150 -18.56 -14.77 1.31
CA PHE A 150 -17.80 -15.43 2.38
C PHE A 150 -18.55 -16.60 3.05
N LYS A 151 -19.54 -17.23 2.39
CA LYS A 151 -20.26 -18.38 2.99
C LYS A 151 -19.37 -19.57 3.35
N ASN A 152 -18.18 -19.66 2.79
CA ASN A 152 -17.23 -20.75 3.02
C ASN A 152 -16.16 -20.42 4.09
N LEU A 153 -16.23 -19.23 4.70
CA LEU A 153 -15.26 -18.81 5.72
C LEU A 153 -15.42 -19.64 7.00
N ASN A 154 -16.64 -19.92 7.47
CA ASN A 154 -16.92 -20.75 8.65
C ASN A 154 -16.02 -20.35 9.85
N SER A 155 -16.12 -19.07 10.23
CA SER A 155 -15.20 -18.38 11.15
C SER A 155 -15.00 -19.13 12.46
N LYS A 156 -16.06 -19.71 13.04
CA LYS A 156 -16.07 -20.36 14.37
C LYS A 156 -15.02 -21.46 14.54
N THR A 157 -14.72 -22.19 13.46
CA THR A 157 -13.71 -23.27 13.46
C THR A 157 -12.57 -23.01 12.50
N SER A 158 -12.46 -21.78 11.98
CA SER A 158 -11.54 -21.46 10.92
C SER A 158 -10.10 -21.33 11.44
N LYS A 159 -9.17 -21.85 10.63
CA LYS A 159 -7.74 -21.79 10.90
C LYS A 159 -7.13 -20.60 10.18
N ARG A 160 -6.00 -20.10 10.70
CA ARG A 160 -5.18 -19.08 10.06
C ARG A 160 -4.64 -19.57 8.71
N TYR A 161 -4.49 -18.67 7.74
CA TYR A 161 -3.92 -18.92 6.40
C TYR A 161 -4.71 -19.87 5.49
N ARG A 162 -6.04 -19.85 5.56
CA ARG A 162 -6.87 -20.64 4.63
C ARG A 162 -6.83 -20.07 3.22
N ASN A 163 -6.63 -20.96 2.24
CA ASN A 163 -6.57 -20.65 0.81
C ASN A 163 -7.81 -21.13 0.04
N ASP A 164 -8.80 -21.66 0.74
CA ASP A 164 -9.99 -22.31 0.20
C ASP A 164 -11.29 -21.54 0.53
N VAL A 165 -11.16 -20.31 1.04
CA VAL A 165 -12.30 -19.49 1.48
C VAL A 165 -13.16 -19.03 0.30
N ILE A 166 -12.55 -18.69 -0.83
CA ILE A 166 -13.25 -18.21 -2.01
C ILE A 166 -13.29 -19.32 -3.06
N GLN A 167 -14.49 -19.64 -3.55
CA GLN A 167 -14.74 -20.66 -4.56
C GLN A 167 -15.36 -20.06 -5.82
N LYS A 168 -15.52 -20.90 -6.85
CA LYS A 168 -16.23 -20.53 -8.08
C LYS A 168 -17.62 -19.97 -7.76
N GLY A 169 -17.94 -18.82 -8.35
CA GLY A 169 -19.22 -18.15 -8.11
C GLY A 169 -19.19 -17.12 -6.99
N GLN A 170 -18.09 -17.01 -6.23
CA GLN A 170 -18.05 -16.23 -4.99
C GLN A 170 -17.25 -14.94 -5.08
N VAL A 171 -16.71 -14.62 -6.25
CA VAL A 171 -15.95 -13.38 -6.45
C VAL A 171 -16.17 -12.91 -7.87
N GLY A 172 -16.38 -11.61 -8.05
CA GLY A 172 -16.57 -11.06 -9.38
C GLY A 172 -17.13 -9.65 -9.42
N GLY A 173 -17.57 -9.28 -10.62
CA GLY A 173 -18.14 -7.98 -10.91
C GLY A 173 -18.74 -7.94 -12.31
N ASN A 174 -19.24 -6.79 -12.75
CA ASN A 174 -19.78 -6.56 -14.08
C ASN A 174 -18.71 -5.99 -15.02
N CYS A 175 -18.08 -6.83 -15.83
CA CYS A 175 -17.02 -6.48 -16.77
C CYS A 175 -17.56 -6.37 -18.20
N ASN A 176 -18.47 -5.44 -18.46
CA ASN A 176 -19.22 -5.41 -19.73
C ASN A 176 -18.40 -4.99 -20.97
N ALA A 177 -17.19 -4.47 -20.80
CA ALA A 177 -16.34 -4.04 -21.91
C ALA A 177 -15.26 -5.09 -22.22
N VAL A 178 -14.48 -5.47 -21.20
CA VAL A 178 -13.38 -6.43 -21.34
C VAL A 178 -13.36 -7.33 -20.11
N PHE A 179 -13.27 -8.65 -20.34
CA PHE A 179 -12.91 -9.62 -19.32
C PHE A 179 -11.88 -10.61 -19.86
N ASN A 180 -10.64 -10.49 -19.39
CA ASN A 180 -9.52 -11.30 -19.85
C ASN A 180 -9.25 -12.48 -18.89
N GLU A 181 -10.09 -13.51 -19.00
CA GLU A 181 -9.97 -14.73 -18.19
C GLU A 181 -8.61 -15.43 -18.36
N LYS A 182 -8.07 -15.45 -19.58
CA LYS A 182 -6.76 -16.07 -19.86
C LYS A 182 -5.63 -15.40 -19.09
N LEU A 183 -5.66 -14.07 -19.02
CA LEU A 183 -4.67 -13.27 -18.29
C LEU A 183 -4.79 -13.43 -16.78
N LEU A 184 -6.02 -13.54 -16.26
CA LEU A 184 -6.26 -13.83 -14.85
C LEU A 184 -5.62 -15.18 -14.47
N HIS A 185 -5.92 -16.24 -15.24
CA HIS A 185 -5.39 -17.57 -14.97
C HIS A 185 -3.88 -17.65 -15.15
N SER A 186 -3.31 -16.97 -16.15
CA SER A 186 -1.85 -16.97 -16.36
C SER A 186 -1.10 -16.22 -15.27
N ARG A 187 -1.73 -15.25 -14.58
CA ARG A 187 -1.17 -14.55 -13.42
C ARG A 187 -1.46 -15.23 -12.08
N ALA A 188 -2.31 -16.25 -12.04
CA ALA A 188 -2.54 -17.06 -10.84
C ALA A 188 -1.50 -18.20 -10.71
N ASP A 189 -0.26 -17.96 -11.15
CA ASP A 189 0.82 -18.93 -11.27
C ASP A 189 1.65 -19.10 -9.99
N GLU A 190 1.66 -18.09 -9.10
CA GLU A 190 2.23 -18.19 -7.75
C GLU A 190 1.13 -18.25 -6.70
N LYS A 191 0.80 -19.45 -6.20
CA LYS A 191 -0.28 -19.67 -5.22
C LYS A 191 0.28 -19.94 -3.82
N SER A 192 0.27 -18.91 -2.98
CA SER A 192 0.58 -19.04 -1.55
C SER A 192 0.01 -17.86 -0.78
N TYR A 193 -0.53 -18.13 0.41
CA TYR A 193 -1.33 -17.18 1.19
C TYR A 193 -0.67 -15.80 1.34
N LEU A 194 0.62 -15.76 1.70
CA LEU A 194 1.37 -14.51 1.92
C LEU A 194 2.22 -14.08 0.71
N GLN A 195 2.04 -14.71 -0.45
CA GLN A 195 2.79 -14.39 -1.67
C GLN A 195 1.93 -13.67 -2.71
N SER A 196 0.65 -14.02 -2.82
CA SER A 196 -0.26 -13.41 -3.79
C SER A 196 -1.73 -13.43 -3.34
N TRP A 197 -2.56 -12.79 -4.15
CA TRP A 197 -4.03 -12.85 -4.08
C TRP A 197 -4.63 -13.90 -5.03
N ALA A 198 -3.80 -14.83 -5.52
CA ALA A 198 -4.23 -15.79 -6.52
C ALA A 198 -5.38 -16.68 -6.01
N HIS A 199 -5.36 -17.12 -4.76
CA HIS A 199 -6.42 -17.96 -4.19
C HIS A 199 -7.76 -17.23 -4.05
N GLU A 200 -7.74 -15.93 -3.84
CA GLU A 200 -8.94 -15.11 -3.67
C GLU A 200 -9.51 -14.65 -5.02
N LEU A 201 -8.67 -14.54 -6.06
CA LEU A 201 -9.04 -13.95 -7.34
C LEU A 201 -9.08 -14.94 -8.50
N GLU A 202 -8.53 -16.16 -8.38
CA GLU A 202 -8.52 -17.14 -9.49
C GLU A 202 -9.92 -17.50 -10.01
N TYR A 203 -10.94 -17.34 -9.17
CA TYR A 203 -12.34 -17.58 -9.51
C TYR A 203 -13.12 -16.30 -9.88
N PHE A 204 -12.44 -15.16 -10.03
CA PHE A 204 -13.09 -13.91 -10.43
C PHE A 204 -13.80 -14.10 -11.77
N ALA A 205 -15.08 -13.75 -11.81
CA ALA A 205 -15.90 -13.87 -13.02
C ALA A 205 -16.70 -12.60 -13.31
N SER A 206 -17.10 -12.45 -14.57
CA SER A 206 -17.98 -11.36 -15.02
C SER A 206 -19.45 -11.76 -14.88
N TYR A 207 -20.25 -10.87 -14.28
CA TYR A 207 -21.68 -11.00 -14.05
C TYR A 207 -22.40 -9.78 -14.64
N PRO A 208 -23.04 -9.91 -15.82
CA PRO A 208 -23.65 -8.77 -16.53
C PRO A 208 -24.68 -7.99 -15.72
N ASP A 209 -25.41 -8.67 -14.84
CA ASP A 209 -26.46 -8.05 -14.02
C ASP A 209 -25.95 -7.56 -12.67
N PHE A 210 -24.67 -7.75 -12.34
CA PHE A 210 -24.14 -7.32 -11.05
C PHE A 210 -24.14 -5.79 -10.96
N ARG A 211 -24.70 -5.31 -9.84
CA ARG A 211 -24.66 -3.92 -9.39
C ARG A 211 -24.62 -3.93 -7.87
N ILE A 212 -23.79 -3.08 -7.29
CA ILE A 212 -23.76 -2.92 -5.84
C ILE A 212 -25.09 -2.31 -5.40
N SER A 213 -25.77 -3.01 -4.49
CA SER A 213 -27.04 -2.58 -3.91
C SER A 213 -27.26 -3.29 -2.58
N LYS A 214 -28.05 -2.67 -1.70
CA LYS A 214 -28.45 -3.28 -0.41
C LYS A 214 -29.30 -4.55 -0.56
N LEU A 215 -29.82 -4.82 -1.76
CA LEU A 215 -30.54 -6.06 -2.05
C LEU A 215 -29.60 -7.23 -2.34
N ARG A 216 -28.38 -6.95 -2.82
CA ARG A 216 -27.40 -7.98 -3.19
C ARG A 216 -26.23 -8.09 -2.22
N CYS A 217 -25.89 -7.01 -1.53
CA CYS A 217 -24.74 -6.95 -0.65
C CYS A 217 -25.24 -6.80 0.79
N ASP A 218 -24.82 -7.70 1.68
CA ASP A 218 -25.09 -7.61 3.12
C ASP A 218 -24.23 -6.52 3.76
N VAL A 219 -23.00 -6.35 3.25
CA VAL A 219 -22.05 -5.32 3.67
C VAL A 219 -21.54 -4.59 2.43
N ILE A 220 -21.52 -3.27 2.48
CA ILE A 220 -20.97 -2.42 1.42
C ILE A 220 -19.88 -1.56 2.04
N PHE A 221 -18.65 -1.71 1.55
CA PHE A 221 -17.54 -0.82 1.82
C PHE A 221 -17.57 0.33 0.80
N ASP A 222 -18.11 1.47 1.23
CA ASP A 222 -18.21 2.66 0.39
C ASP A 222 -16.90 3.46 0.31
N LYS A 223 -16.07 3.42 1.36
CA LYS A 223 -14.74 4.04 1.35
C LYS A 223 -13.73 3.17 0.59
N PRO A 224 -12.63 3.76 0.08
CA PRO A 224 -11.51 2.96 -0.42
C PRO A 224 -11.02 2.01 0.66
N THR A 225 -11.01 0.72 0.35
CA THR A 225 -10.67 -0.32 1.31
C THR A 225 -9.39 -1.03 0.89
N VAL A 226 -8.46 -1.12 1.82
CA VAL A 226 -7.23 -1.90 1.65
C VAL A 226 -7.44 -3.27 2.25
N LEU A 227 -7.28 -4.31 1.44
CA LEU A 227 -7.28 -5.69 1.87
C LEU A 227 -5.82 -6.10 2.09
N ILE A 228 -5.52 -6.65 3.26
CA ILE A 228 -4.17 -7.07 3.64
C ILE A 228 -4.20 -8.43 4.31
N LYS A 229 -3.32 -9.34 3.86
CA LYS A 229 -3.03 -10.59 4.57
C LYS A 229 -1.79 -10.40 5.42
N LEU A 230 -1.91 -10.71 6.71
CA LEU A 230 -0.91 -10.41 7.72
C LEU A 230 0.01 -11.59 7.93
N ASP A 231 1.32 -11.34 8.05
CA ASP A 231 2.29 -12.40 8.29
C ASP A 231 2.09 -13.00 9.68
N ALA A 232 2.46 -12.30 10.76
CA ALA A 232 2.23 -12.76 12.12
C ALA A 232 2.33 -11.60 13.12
N SER A 233 1.55 -11.64 14.20
CA SER A 233 1.61 -10.63 15.26
C SER A 233 2.58 -10.96 16.41
N VAL A 234 3.43 -11.97 16.23
CA VAL A 234 4.23 -12.55 17.33
C VAL A 234 5.48 -11.73 17.68
N ASN A 235 5.98 -10.91 16.76
CA ASN A 235 7.13 -10.05 17.01
C ASN A 235 7.17 -8.86 16.05
N MET A 236 8.03 -7.91 16.38
CA MET A 236 8.24 -6.69 15.61
C MET A 236 8.67 -6.98 14.15
N TYR A 237 9.49 -8.01 13.91
CA TYR A 237 10.01 -8.35 12.58
C TYR A 237 8.88 -8.69 11.59
N HIS A 238 7.89 -9.48 12.01
CA HIS A 238 6.74 -9.80 11.17
C HIS A 238 5.85 -8.58 10.90
N HIS A 239 5.61 -7.73 11.92
CA HIS A 239 4.89 -6.47 11.73
C HIS A 239 5.58 -5.51 10.75
N PHE A 240 6.91 -5.43 10.81
CA PHE A 240 7.68 -4.67 9.84
C PHE A 240 7.40 -5.15 8.42
N CYS A 241 7.35 -6.46 8.18
CA CYS A 241 7.04 -7.00 6.85
C CYS A 241 5.69 -6.47 6.33
N ASP A 242 4.66 -6.48 7.16
CA ASP A 242 3.31 -6.06 6.78
C ASP A 242 3.25 -4.55 6.49
N PHE A 243 3.76 -3.71 7.40
CA PHE A 243 3.69 -2.25 7.24
C PHE A 243 4.56 -1.72 6.11
N LEU A 244 5.70 -2.36 5.83
CA LEU A 244 6.55 -1.99 4.69
C LEU A 244 5.88 -2.31 3.36
N ASN A 245 5.25 -3.47 3.24
CA ASN A 245 4.51 -3.84 2.04
C ASN A 245 3.22 -3.02 1.90
N LEU A 246 2.57 -2.63 3.00
CA LEU A 246 1.44 -1.70 2.97
C LEU A 246 1.85 -0.30 2.50
N TYR A 247 2.99 0.22 2.98
CA TYR A 247 3.52 1.49 2.49
C TYR A 247 3.93 1.42 1.01
N ALA A 248 4.61 0.34 0.60
CA ALA A 248 4.89 0.09 -0.80
C ALA A 248 3.61 0.03 -1.66
N SER A 249 2.52 -0.51 -1.12
CA SER A 249 1.23 -0.56 -1.78
C SER A 249 0.62 0.83 -1.97
N GLN A 250 0.75 1.74 -0.99
CA GLN A 250 0.35 3.15 -1.14
C GLN A 250 1.15 3.84 -2.26
N HIS A 251 2.45 3.52 -2.38
CA HIS A 251 3.23 3.94 -3.53
C HIS A 251 2.63 3.40 -4.83
N ILE A 252 2.41 2.09 -4.95
CA ILE A 252 1.87 1.50 -6.19
C ILE A 252 0.48 2.06 -6.54
N ASN A 253 -0.39 2.23 -5.54
CA ASN A 253 -1.73 2.77 -5.72
C ASN A 253 -1.74 4.25 -6.12
N GLY A 254 -0.75 5.01 -5.66
CA GLY A 254 -0.68 6.46 -5.89
C GLY A 254 -1.58 7.26 -4.96
N SER A 255 -1.82 6.77 -3.74
CA SER A 255 -2.60 7.50 -2.73
C SER A 255 -2.01 7.28 -1.35
N ILE A 256 -2.01 8.35 -0.55
CA ILE A 256 -1.62 8.39 0.87
C ILE A 256 -2.80 8.80 1.76
N ASP A 257 -4.02 8.78 1.21
CA ASP A 257 -5.21 9.12 1.97
C ASP A 257 -5.34 8.19 3.18
N MET A 258 -5.69 8.80 4.31
CA MET A 258 -5.87 8.12 5.59
C MET A 258 -7.34 7.81 5.86
N ASN A 259 -8.29 8.45 5.15
CA ASN A 259 -9.71 8.13 5.25
C ASN A 259 -10.07 6.90 4.40
N ILE A 260 -9.38 5.80 4.69
CA ILE A 260 -9.53 4.50 4.03
C ILE A 260 -9.91 3.45 5.06
N ASP A 261 -10.64 2.43 4.64
CA ASP A 261 -10.86 1.26 5.49
C ASP A 261 -9.70 0.27 5.28
N ILE A 262 -9.38 -0.50 6.32
CA ILE A 262 -8.43 -1.62 6.23
C ILE A 262 -9.19 -2.87 6.66
N LEU A 263 -9.21 -3.88 5.80
CA LEU A 263 -9.74 -5.20 6.10
C LEU A 263 -8.56 -6.15 6.31
N TRP A 264 -8.40 -6.61 7.56
CA TRP A 264 -7.48 -7.68 7.88
C TRP A 264 -8.04 -8.99 7.35
N TRP A 265 -7.45 -9.47 6.26
CA TRP A 265 -7.75 -10.76 5.67
C TRP A 265 -7.09 -11.87 6.51
N ASP A 266 -7.59 -12.07 7.73
CA ASP A 266 -7.16 -13.11 8.65
C ASP A 266 -8.29 -14.12 8.84
N THR A 267 -8.02 -15.38 8.51
CA THR A 267 -9.03 -16.44 8.55
C THR A 267 -9.08 -17.14 9.91
N TRP A 268 -8.31 -16.72 10.90
CA TRP A 268 -8.32 -17.36 12.22
C TRP A 268 -9.58 -17.01 13.02
N SER A 269 -10.17 -18.01 13.67
CA SER A 269 -11.39 -17.87 14.48
C SER A 269 -11.33 -16.82 15.59
N ASN A 270 -10.13 -16.50 16.08
CA ASN A 270 -9.94 -15.53 17.17
C ASN A 270 -9.57 -14.13 16.65
N GLY A 271 -9.75 -13.88 15.35
CA GLY A 271 -9.45 -12.59 14.73
C GLY A 271 -7.96 -12.29 14.64
N PHE A 272 -7.62 -11.04 14.39
CA PHE A 272 -6.22 -10.61 14.40
C PHE A 272 -5.86 -10.06 15.78
N VAL A 273 -5.04 -10.79 16.52
CA VAL A 273 -4.60 -10.38 17.86
C VAL A 273 -3.31 -9.58 17.76
N ASP A 274 -3.40 -8.25 17.88
CA ASP A 274 -2.25 -7.33 17.89
C ASP A 274 -2.29 -6.39 19.11
N LEU A 275 -1.80 -6.92 20.23
CA LEU A 275 -1.74 -6.19 21.50
C LEU A 275 -0.60 -5.18 21.58
N THR A 276 0.44 -5.31 20.74
CA THR A 276 1.70 -4.57 20.90
C THR A 276 1.89 -3.49 19.85
N PHE A 277 1.48 -3.75 18.60
CA PHE A 277 1.74 -2.89 17.46
C PHE A 277 0.46 -2.31 16.85
N GLY A 278 -0.69 -2.51 17.49
CA GLY A 278 -1.98 -1.98 17.05
C GLY A 278 -2.01 -0.47 16.82
N ALA A 279 -1.20 0.30 17.57
CA ALA A 279 -1.07 1.75 17.37
C ALA A 279 -0.48 2.13 16.00
N THR A 280 0.31 1.26 15.38
CA THR A 280 0.97 1.49 14.08
C THR A 280 -0.03 1.62 12.94
N TRP A 281 -1.23 1.00 13.05
CA TRP A 281 -2.31 1.18 12.07
C TRP A 281 -2.73 2.63 11.88
N ARG A 282 -2.55 3.48 12.91
CA ARG A 282 -2.78 4.94 12.83
C ARG A 282 -1.78 5.69 11.95
N ALA A 283 -0.79 5.02 11.38
CA ALA A 283 0.08 5.56 10.34
C ALA A 283 -0.46 5.30 8.92
N PHE A 284 -1.54 4.53 8.78
CA PHE A 284 -2.11 4.14 7.49
C PHE A 284 -3.59 4.46 7.36
N THR A 285 -4.32 4.57 8.47
CA THR A 285 -5.74 4.93 8.46
C THR A 285 -6.14 5.69 9.73
N VAL A 286 -7.15 6.56 9.61
CA VAL A 286 -7.87 7.15 10.76
C VAL A 286 -9.06 6.30 11.21
N ASN A 287 -9.45 5.31 10.41
CA ASN A 287 -10.57 4.41 10.69
C ASN A 287 -10.08 3.19 11.49
N THR A 288 -11.01 2.52 12.17
CA THR A 288 -10.70 1.25 12.85
C THR A 288 -10.68 0.13 11.81
N PRO A 289 -9.63 -0.73 11.79
CA PRO A 289 -9.60 -1.88 10.89
C PRO A 289 -10.74 -2.86 11.14
N TYR A 290 -11.18 -3.53 10.08
CA TYR A 290 -12.20 -4.58 10.09
C TYR A 290 -11.55 -5.96 10.10
N GLU A 291 -12.20 -6.92 10.74
CA GLU A 291 -11.79 -8.31 10.70
C GLU A 291 -12.59 -9.10 9.67
N LEU A 292 -11.91 -10.00 8.94
CA LEU A 292 -12.57 -10.87 7.96
C LEU A 292 -13.61 -11.79 8.61
N ILE A 293 -13.38 -12.23 9.85
CA ILE A 293 -14.30 -13.12 10.56
C ILE A 293 -15.68 -12.50 10.83
N ASP A 294 -15.75 -11.17 10.93
CA ASP A 294 -17.03 -10.44 11.08
C ASP A 294 -17.87 -10.47 9.80
N LEU A 295 -17.26 -10.89 8.68
CA LEU A 295 -17.89 -10.99 7.36
C LEU A 295 -18.31 -12.43 7.02
N ASP A 296 -18.16 -13.37 7.95
CA ASP A 296 -18.53 -14.77 7.75
C ASP A 296 -20.00 -14.92 7.31
N GLY A 297 -20.23 -15.72 6.26
CA GLY A 297 -21.56 -15.94 5.72
C GLY A 297 -22.12 -14.82 4.84
N LYS A 298 -21.41 -13.68 4.69
CA LYS A 298 -21.97 -12.48 4.04
C LYS A 298 -21.51 -12.32 2.60
N MET A 299 -22.38 -11.75 1.77
CA MET A 299 -22.01 -11.15 0.49
C MET A 299 -21.54 -9.71 0.71
N VAL A 300 -20.24 -9.48 0.50
CA VAL A 300 -19.57 -8.22 0.77
C VAL A 300 -19.18 -7.55 -0.53
N CYS A 301 -19.53 -6.28 -0.67
CA CYS A 301 -19.25 -5.51 -1.86
C CYS A 301 -18.30 -4.35 -1.55
N PHE A 302 -17.35 -4.11 -2.46
CA PHE A 302 -16.38 -3.03 -2.35
C PHE A 302 -16.59 -2.04 -3.48
N ARG A 303 -16.83 -0.77 -3.14
CA ARG A 303 -16.83 0.31 -4.12
C ARG A 303 -15.45 0.51 -4.70
N ASN A 304 -14.43 0.52 -3.83
CA ASN A 304 -13.03 0.58 -4.21
C ASN A 304 -12.22 -0.34 -3.31
N ALA A 305 -11.43 -1.22 -3.91
CA ALA A 305 -10.61 -2.20 -3.20
C ALA A 305 -9.16 -2.16 -3.72
N MET A 306 -8.21 -2.14 -2.80
CA MET A 306 -6.79 -2.33 -3.08
C MET A 306 -6.30 -3.58 -2.37
N PHE A 307 -5.83 -4.55 -3.15
CA PHE A 307 -5.21 -5.76 -2.66
C PHE A 307 -3.72 -5.49 -2.50
N SER A 308 -3.25 -5.40 -1.24
CA SER A 308 -1.90 -4.95 -0.93
C SER A 308 -0.83 -5.93 -1.41
N MET A 309 0.39 -5.44 -1.58
CA MET A 309 1.58 -6.30 -1.59
C MET A 309 1.66 -7.10 -0.28
N LEU A 310 2.23 -8.29 -0.34
CA LEU A 310 2.25 -9.24 0.77
C LEU A 310 3.67 -9.55 1.25
N ALA A 311 3.79 -9.83 2.55
CA ALA A 311 5.07 -9.94 3.27
C ALA A 311 6.06 -10.97 2.69
N ARG A 312 5.58 -12.10 2.17
CA ARG A 312 6.44 -13.25 1.83
C ARG A 312 6.61 -13.49 0.33
N GLN A 313 6.32 -12.49 -0.50
CA GLN A 313 6.53 -12.55 -1.95
C GLN A 313 7.92 -13.05 -2.33
N ARG A 314 8.02 -13.85 -3.39
CA ARG A 314 9.32 -14.28 -3.92
C ARG A 314 10.06 -13.07 -4.48
N PHE A 315 11.28 -12.84 -3.98
CA PHE A 315 12.06 -11.62 -4.26
C PHE A 315 11.31 -10.33 -3.88
N GLY A 316 10.50 -10.40 -2.82
CA GLY A 316 9.74 -9.29 -2.24
C GLY A 316 10.61 -8.36 -1.39
N LEU A 317 9.97 -7.35 -0.79
CA LEU A 317 10.64 -6.40 0.10
C LEU A 317 10.70 -6.95 1.55
N TYR A 318 11.81 -6.66 2.23
CA TYR A 318 12.10 -7.05 3.62
C TYR A 318 12.32 -8.56 3.86
N TYR A 319 11.28 -9.41 3.83
CA TYR A 319 11.39 -10.82 4.27
C TYR A 319 12.21 -11.69 3.30
N ASN A 320 11.81 -11.72 2.03
CA ASN A 320 12.44 -12.53 0.96
C ASN A 320 13.28 -11.67 0.00
N MET A 321 13.85 -10.60 0.53
CA MET A 321 14.62 -9.64 -0.23
C MET A 321 16.05 -10.15 -0.44
N PRO A 322 16.53 -10.26 -1.69
CA PRO A 322 17.83 -10.87 -1.98
C PRO A 322 19.01 -9.92 -1.73
N LEU A 323 19.11 -9.29 -0.54
CA LEU A 323 20.21 -8.37 -0.26
C LEU A 323 21.52 -9.10 0.00
N VAL A 324 22.59 -8.60 -0.61
CA VAL A 324 23.97 -8.97 -0.29
C VAL A 324 24.40 -8.29 1.01
N SER A 325 25.21 -8.96 1.83
CA SER A 325 25.56 -8.52 3.19
C SER A 325 26.13 -7.10 3.30
N SER A 326 26.82 -6.60 2.27
CA SER A 326 27.41 -5.26 2.25
C SER A 326 26.39 -4.11 2.16
N ILE A 327 25.13 -4.43 1.87
CA ILE A 327 24.05 -3.45 1.59
C ILE A 327 23.03 -3.39 2.74
N PHE A 328 23.10 -4.31 3.70
CA PHE A 328 22.14 -4.38 4.82
C PHE A 328 22.09 -3.09 5.66
N THR A 329 23.23 -2.42 5.86
CA THR A 329 23.30 -1.13 6.58
C THR A 329 22.53 -0.02 5.86
N ALA A 330 22.60 0.04 4.53
CA ALA A 330 21.86 1.00 3.72
C ALA A 330 20.34 0.77 3.81
N PHE A 331 19.93 -0.51 3.87
CA PHE A 331 18.54 -0.88 4.08
C PHE A 331 18.01 -0.42 5.45
N LEU A 332 18.76 -0.65 6.53
CA LEU A 332 18.35 -0.20 7.87
C LEU A 332 18.23 1.32 7.98
N GLN A 333 19.15 2.08 7.37
CA GLN A 333 19.12 3.54 7.37
C GLN A 333 17.88 4.11 6.66
N LYS A 334 17.37 3.42 5.62
CA LYS A 334 16.14 3.81 4.93
C LYS A 334 14.89 3.68 5.81
N PHE A 335 14.81 2.67 6.68
CA PHE A 335 13.59 2.35 7.41
C PHE A 335 13.51 2.93 8.84
N ALA A 336 14.62 3.48 9.35
CA ALA A 336 14.62 4.14 10.64
C ALA A 336 13.70 5.38 10.69
N SER A 337 13.47 6.06 9.57
CA SER A 337 12.79 7.36 9.54
C SER A 337 11.26 7.33 9.69
N LYS A 338 10.59 6.22 9.38
CA LYS A 338 9.12 6.13 9.49
C LYS A 338 8.64 5.76 10.90
N ASN A 339 9.51 5.16 11.73
CA ASN A 339 9.13 4.60 13.03
C ASN A 339 9.67 5.37 14.25
N THR A 340 10.39 6.47 14.04
CA THR A 340 11.01 7.26 15.12
C THR A 340 10.33 8.59 15.42
N GLU A 341 9.24 8.93 14.73
CA GLU A 341 8.56 10.22 14.91
C GLU A 341 7.05 10.03 15.14
N LYS A 342 6.68 9.61 16.36
CA LYS A 342 5.43 9.99 17.02
C LYS A 342 5.64 10.03 18.53
#